data_AF-A0A1D8U1I1-F1
#
_entry.id   AF-A0A1D8U1I1-F1
#
_cell.length_a   1.000
_cell.length_b   1.000
_cell.length_c   1.000
_cell.angle_alpha   90.00
_cell.angle_beta   90.00
_cell.angle_gamma   90.00
#
_symmetry.space_group_name_H-M   'P 1'
#
loop_
_entity.id
_entity.type
_entity.pdbx_description
1 polymer ?
#
loop_
_entity_poly.entity_id
_entity_poly.type
_entity_poly.pdbx_seq_one_letter_code
_entity_poly.pdbx_strand_id
1 'polypeptide(L)'
;MWKDAYNQGLKPNTKTLKRLFTNYVKPEYPWMRELSSKVYQYAFINLGEAFKRFFKGWGKYPRFKCKGRNDRFTIDNSGRPIRLGGLIHNLPFLKRVRTFEALPDCLTKKVTIYKKAGEWYISFSMEKTFEPTLKERERVGVDFGIKTLAVLSSGVEFEGLKPYRNAQRKLARVQRKLSKKVKGSQNYSKALLEVQKLHRRVADIRKDYLQVRPVANLILNAESAPIQDDHLYS
;
A
#
# COMPACT_ATOMS: atom_id res chain seq x y z
N MET A 1 -20.77 18.31 -8.49
CA MET A 1 -21.41 17.24 -9.29
C MET A 1 -21.89 16.04 -8.46
N TRP A 2 -21.04 15.27 -7.75
CA TRP A 2 -21.54 14.11 -6.96
C TRP A 2 -22.44 14.51 -5.79
N LYS A 3 -22.03 15.51 -4.99
CA LYS A 3 -22.80 16.01 -3.85
C LYS A 3 -24.11 16.65 -4.32
N ASP A 4 -24.05 17.46 -5.36
CA ASP A 4 -25.22 18.16 -5.90
C ASP A 4 -26.25 17.16 -6.44
N ALA A 5 -25.82 16.13 -7.17
CA ALA A 5 -26.71 15.06 -7.63
C ALA A 5 -27.33 14.28 -6.46
N TYR A 6 -26.54 13.97 -5.42
CA TYR A 6 -27.05 13.31 -4.22
C TYR A 6 -28.07 14.17 -3.46
N ASN A 7 -27.79 15.47 -3.32
CA ASN A 7 -28.69 16.43 -2.67
C ASN A 7 -30.00 16.61 -3.45
N GLN A 8 -29.99 16.39 -4.77
CA GLN A 8 -31.18 16.37 -5.63
C GLN A 8 -31.92 15.00 -5.61
N GLY A 9 -31.58 14.10 -4.69
CA GLY A 9 -32.21 12.78 -4.56
C GLY A 9 -31.79 11.76 -5.62
N LEU A 10 -30.87 12.10 -6.53
CA LEU A 10 -30.32 11.16 -7.49
C LEU A 10 -29.33 10.22 -6.79
N LYS A 11 -29.29 8.96 -7.22
CA LYS A 11 -28.24 8.00 -6.83
C LYS A 11 -27.13 8.05 -7.88
N PRO A 12 -26.11 8.93 -7.75
CA PRO A 12 -25.07 9.08 -8.75
C PRO A 12 -24.37 7.73 -9.03
N ASN A 13 -24.45 7.30 -10.28
CA ASN A 13 -23.79 6.09 -10.77
C ASN A 13 -22.43 6.46 -11.37
N THR A 14 -21.39 5.69 -11.04
CA THR A 14 -20.04 5.82 -11.59
C THR A 14 -20.02 5.86 -13.12
N LYS A 15 -20.91 5.09 -13.79
CA LYS A 15 -21.04 5.11 -15.26
C LYS A 15 -21.50 6.46 -15.79
N THR A 16 -22.51 7.06 -15.16
CA THR A 16 -23.06 8.37 -15.54
C THR A 16 -22.02 9.47 -15.39
N LEU A 17 -21.27 9.46 -14.29
CA LEU A 17 -20.21 10.44 -14.06
C LEU A 17 -19.04 10.31 -15.01
N LYS A 18 -18.64 9.07 -15.32
CA LYS A 18 -17.64 8.82 -16.37
C LYS A 18 -18.11 9.38 -17.71
N ARG A 19 -19.39 9.20 -18.08
CA ARG A 19 -19.97 9.73 -19.32
C ARG A 19 -19.95 11.25 -19.34
N LEU A 20 -20.41 11.90 -18.27
CA LEU A 20 -20.38 13.37 -18.14
C LEU A 20 -18.95 13.91 -18.23
N PHE A 21 -18.02 13.29 -17.51
CA PHE A 21 -16.61 13.68 -17.57
C PHE A 21 -16.03 13.53 -18.97
N THR A 22 -16.31 12.43 -19.66
CA THR A 22 -15.76 12.16 -21.00
C THR A 22 -16.27 13.17 -22.03
N ASN A 23 -17.54 13.59 -21.93
CA ASN A 23 -18.16 14.47 -22.92
C ASN A 23 -17.90 15.95 -22.65
N TYR A 24 -17.95 16.39 -21.38
CA TYR A 24 -17.92 17.81 -21.04
C TYR A 24 -16.59 18.26 -20.45
N VAL A 25 -16.01 17.48 -19.53
CA VAL A 25 -14.82 17.90 -18.79
C VAL A 25 -13.54 17.57 -19.55
N LYS A 26 -13.42 16.36 -20.11
CA LYS A 26 -12.22 15.89 -20.78
C LYS A 26 -11.77 16.79 -21.96
N PRO A 27 -12.68 17.34 -22.81
CA PRO A 27 -12.28 18.25 -23.87
C PRO A 27 -11.58 19.53 -23.39
N GLU A 28 -11.91 20.01 -22.18
CA GLU A 28 -11.29 21.19 -21.58
C GLU A 28 -9.82 20.96 -21.18
N TYR A 29 -9.36 19.70 -21.13
CA TYR A 29 -8.00 19.33 -20.76
C TYR A 29 -7.28 18.57 -21.89
N PRO A 30 -6.78 19.27 -22.94
CA PRO A 30 -6.15 18.64 -24.11
C PRO A 30 -4.99 17.70 -23.77
N TRP A 31 -4.19 18.02 -22.75
CA TRP A 31 -3.08 17.20 -22.27
C TRP A 31 -3.50 15.78 -21.84
N MET A 32 -4.78 15.56 -21.49
CA MET A 32 -5.27 14.22 -21.16
C MET A 32 -5.28 13.27 -22.36
N ARG A 33 -5.20 13.77 -23.60
CA ARG A 33 -5.09 12.94 -24.81
C ARG A 33 -3.76 12.20 -24.87
N GLU A 34 -2.72 12.76 -24.27
CA GLU A 34 -1.42 12.11 -24.17
C GLU A 34 -1.43 10.96 -23.17
N LEU A 35 -2.40 10.91 -22.25
CA LEU A 35 -2.46 9.87 -21.22
C LEU A 35 -3.30 8.67 -21.65
N SER A 36 -2.96 7.50 -21.10
CA SER A 36 -3.82 6.32 -21.23
C SER A 36 -5.21 6.59 -20.67
N SER A 37 -6.21 6.23 -21.47
CA SER A 37 -7.61 6.34 -21.08
C SER A 37 -7.96 5.53 -19.83
N LYS A 38 -7.14 4.53 -19.49
CA LYS A 38 -7.31 3.68 -18.31
C LYS A 38 -7.04 4.42 -17.01
N VAL A 39 -6.12 5.38 -17.02
CA VAL A 39 -5.70 6.11 -15.81
C VAL A 39 -6.89 6.83 -15.17
N TYR A 40 -7.65 7.62 -15.94
CA TYR A 40 -8.83 8.30 -15.41
C TYR A 40 -10.00 7.34 -15.16
N GLN A 41 -10.12 6.25 -15.93
CA GLN A 41 -11.16 5.24 -15.70
C GLN A 41 -11.03 4.58 -14.33
N TYR A 42 -9.80 4.24 -13.92
CA TYR A 42 -9.55 3.73 -12.57
C TYR A 42 -9.81 4.78 -11.48
N ALA A 43 -9.72 6.07 -11.78
CA ALA A 43 -10.13 7.10 -10.82
C ALA A 43 -11.63 7.01 -10.51
N PHE A 44 -12.47 6.82 -11.54
CA PHE A 44 -13.91 6.60 -11.37
C PHE A 44 -14.23 5.26 -10.69
N ILE A 45 -13.56 4.17 -11.05
CA ILE A 45 -13.73 2.86 -10.39
C ILE A 45 -13.45 2.98 -8.89
N ASN A 46 -12.31 3.60 -8.53
CA ASN A 46 -11.94 3.81 -7.13
C ASN A 46 -12.93 4.73 -6.40
N LEU A 47 -13.47 5.75 -7.08
CA LEU A 47 -14.50 6.62 -6.52
C LEU A 47 -15.78 5.84 -6.21
N GLY A 48 -16.25 5.03 -7.15
CA GLY A 48 -17.42 4.18 -6.96
C GLY A 48 -17.24 3.20 -5.79
N GLU A 49 -16.06 2.57 -5.70
CA GLU A 49 -15.75 1.67 -4.58
C GLU A 49 -15.69 2.41 -3.24
N ALA A 50 -15.11 3.62 -3.20
CA ALA A 50 -15.07 4.43 -1.99
C ALA A 50 -16.47 4.80 -1.49
N PHE A 51 -17.39 5.17 -2.39
CA PHE A 51 -18.78 5.46 -2.02
C PHE A 51 -19.53 4.21 -1.59
N LYS A 52 -19.34 3.06 -2.26
CA LYS A 52 -19.91 1.79 -1.80
C LYS A 52 -19.52 1.48 -0.36
N ARG A 53 -18.23 1.64 -0.02
CA ARG A 53 -17.73 1.44 1.35
C ARG A 53 -18.30 2.46 2.35
N PHE A 54 -18.46 3.72 1.94
CA PHE A 54 -19.09 4.75 2.76
C PHE A 54 -20.55 4.42 3.08
N PHE A 55 -21.35 4.05 2.09
CA PHE A 55 -22.76 3.69 2.30
C PHE A 55 -22.95 2.40 3.11
N LYS A 56 -21.98 1.48 3.08
CA LYS A 56 -21.95 0.30 3.97
C LYS A 56 -21.47 0.60 5.40
N GLY A 57 -21.10 1.84 5.72
CA GLY A 57 -20.54 2.20 7.03
C GLY A 57 -19.09 1.75 7.27
N TRP A 58 -18.43 1.12 6.28
CA TRP A 58 -17.04 0.65 6.40
C TRP A 58 -15.99 1.74 6.25
N GLY A 59 -16.40 2.97 5.95
CA GLY A 59 -15.47 4.07 5.68
C GLY A 59 -16.12 5.43 5.82
N LYS A 60 -15.26 6.46 5.97
CA LYS A 60 -15.68 7.86 6.00
C LYS A 60 -15.99 8.36 4.59
N TYR A 61 -16.66 9.51 4.52
CA TYR A 61 -16.99 10.16 3.25
C TYR A 61 -15.73 10.31 2.35
N PRO A 62 -15.79 9.94 1.05
CA PRO A 62 -14.64 10.02 0.15
C PRO A 62 -14.10 11.45 0.01
N ARG A 63 -12.77 11.58 0.04
CA ARG A 63 -12.08 12.86 -0.17
C ARG A 63 -11.32 12.85 -1.49
N PHE A 64 -11.18 14.02 -2.11
CA PHE A 64 -10.34 14.17 -3.29
C PHE A 64 -8.89 13.77 -3.00
N LYS A 65 -8.23 13.20 -4.01
CA LYS A 65 -6.79 12.94 -3.94
C LYS A 65 -6.04 14.26 -3.92
N CYS A 66 -5.02 14.33 -3.06
CA CYS A 66 -4.08 15.45 -3.02
C CYS A 66 -2.72 14.98 -3.55
N LYS A 67 -2.12 15.79 -4.41
CA LYS A 67 -0.75 15.59 -4.89
C LYS A 67 0.23 15.50 -3.71
N GLY A 68 1.19 14.59 -3.77
CA GLY A 68 2.25 14.42 -2.78
C GLY A 68 1.87 13.59 -1.55
N ARG A 69 0.62 13.12 -1.45
CA ARG A 69 0.17 12.28 -0.32
C ARG A 69 -0.03 10.81 -0.69
N ASN A 70 -0.74 10.55 -1.80
CA ASN A 70 -1.11 9.21 -2.23
C ASN A 70 -1.07 9.14 -3.77
N ASP A 71 0.04 9.60 -4.34
CA ASP A 71 0.24 9.65 -5.78
C ASP A 71 0.31 8.21 -6.31
N ARG A 72 -0.78 7.80 -6.95
CA ARG A 72 -0.92 6.46 -7.53
C ARG A 72 -1.91 6.45 -8.68
N PHE A 73 -1.60 5.63 -9.67
CA PHE A 73 -2.49 5.34 -10.78
C PHE A 73 -2.38 3.86 -11.16
N THR A 74 -3.47 3.34 -11.70
CA THR A 74 -3.56 1.94 -12.14
C THR A 74 -3.69 1.91 -13.64
N ILE A 75 -2.94 1.00 -14.25
CA ILE A 75 -2.99 0.70 -15.68
C ILE A 75 -3.43 -0.74 -15.87
N ASP A 76 -4.19 -0.97 -16.94
CA ASP A 76 -4.51 -2.30 -17.42
C ASP A 76 -4.28 -2.36 -18.94
N ASN A 77 -4.31 -3.58 -19.48
CA ASN A 77 -4.18 -3.81 -20.92
C ASN A 77 -5.53 -4.26 -21.52
N SER A 78 -6.64 -3.61 -21.12
CA SER A 78 -7.98 -3.90 -21.65
C SER A 78 -8.37 -5.39 -21.61
N GLY A 79 -8.08 -6.06 -20.49
CA GLY A 79 -8.40 -7.48 -20.30
C GLY A 79 -7.31 -8.45 -20.76
N ARG A 80 -6.33 -8.00 -21.56
CA ARG A 80 -5.13 -8.79 -21.85
C ARG A 80 -4.23 -8.81 -20.63
N PRO A 81 -3.54 -9.94 -20.36
CA PRO A 81 -2.54 -9.99 -19.31
C PRO A 81 -1.33 -9.09 -19.66
N ILE A 82 -0.71 -8.55 -18.62
CA ILE A 82 0.57 -7.85 -18.66
C ILE A 82 1.60 -8.86 -18.15
N ARG A 83 2.60 -9.17 -18.97
CA ARG A 83 3.74 -9.98 -18.53
C ARG A 83 4.73 -9.13 -17.77
N LEU A 84 5.10 -9.58 -16.58
CA LEU A 84 6.17 -9.04 -15.77
C LEU A 84 7.23 -10.13 -15.62
N GLY A 85 8.51 -9.76 -15.67
CA GLY A 85 9.61 -10.71 -15.50
C GLY A 85 10.97 -10.03 -15.63
N GLY A 86 11.90 -10.37 -14.75
CA GLY A 86 13.24 -9.77 -14.76
C GLY A 86 13.22 -8.28 -14.39
N LEU A 87 14.17 -7.51 -14.93
CA LEU A 87 14.38 -6.10 -14.56
C LEU A 87 13.65 -5.08 -15.45
N ILE A 88 13.21 -5.47 -16.65
CA ILE A 88 12.66 -4.54 -17.64
C ILE A 88 11.27 -5.01 -18.05
N HIS A 89 10.28 -4.14 -17.89
CA HIS A 89 8.86 -4.44 -18.12
C HIS A 89 8.29 -3.52 -19.18
N ASN A 90 7.55 -4.09 -20.12
CA ASN A 90 6.81 -3.32 -21.11
C ASN A 90 5.39 -3.09 -20.61
N LEU A 91 5.16 -1.90 -20.05
CA LEU A 91 3.87 -1.52 -19.51
C LEU A 91 3.02 -0.79 -20.56
N PRO A 92 1.68 -1.01 -20.57
CA PRO A 92 0.78 -0.24 -21.42
C PRO A 92 0.98 1.26 -21.19
N PHE A 93 1.05 2.03 -22.29
CA PHE A 93 1.26 3.47 -22.31
C PHE A 93 2.64 3.97 -21.81
N LEU A 94 3.17 3.42 -20.73
CA LEU A 94 4.48 3.82 -20.17
C LEU A 94 5.68 3.21 -20.91
N LYS A 95 5.44 2.23 -21.79
CA LYS A 95 6.48 1.53 -22.55
C LYS A 95 7.47 0.84 -21.60
N ARG A 96 8.77 0.95 -21.86
CA ARG A 96 9.84 0.27 -21.11
C ARG A 96 10.04 0.93 -19.75
N VAL A 97 9.85 0.17 -18.69
CA VAL A 97 10.11 0.57 -17.30
C VAL A 97 11.09 -0.41 -16.68
N ARG A 98 12.15 0.11 -16.06
CA ARG A 98 13.13 -0.70 -15.33
C ARG A 98 12.81 -0.69 -13.83
N THR A 99 12.80 -1.86 -13.21
CA THR A 99 12.72 -2.03 -11.75
C THR A 99 14.11 -2.20 -11.15
N PHE A 100 14.24 -1.87 -9.86
CA PHE A 100 15.47 -2.11 -9.12
C PHE A 100 15.70 -3.61 -8.88
N GLU A 101 14.65 -4.31 -8.42
CA GLU A 101 14.64 -5.76 -8.25
C GLU A 101 14.03 -6.46 -9.46
N ALA A 102 14.52 -7.67 -9.74
CA ALA A 102 13.93 -8.53 -10.75
C ALA A 102 12.55 -9.01 -10.27
N LEU A 103 11.52 -8.78 -11.09
CA LEU A 103 10.18 -9.28 -10.79
C LEU A 103 10.09 -10.77 -11.21
N PRO A 104 9.31 -11.58 -10.48
CA PRO A 104 9.02 -12.95 -10.88
C PRO A 104 8.33 -12.97 -12.25
N ASP A 105 8.59 -14.00 -13.05
CA ASP A 105 7.86 -14.20 -14.30
C ASP A 105 6.40 -14.52 -13.97
N CYS A 106 5.51 -13.59 -14.30
CA CYS A 106 4.10 -13.71 -14.00
C CYS A 106 3.23 -12.92 -14.98
N LEU A 107 1.97 -13.33 -15.05
CA LEU A 107 0.94 -12.63 -15.80
C LEU A 107 0.00 -11.94 -14.81
N THR A 108 -0.21 -10.64 -15.01
CA THR A 108 -1.12 -9.85 -14.17
C THR A 108 -2.11 -9.06 -15.00
N LYS A 109 -3.33 -8.89 -14.50
CA LYS A 109 -4.40 -8.17 -15.24
C LYS A 109 -4.21 -6.65 -15.20
N LYS A 110 -3.64 -6.14 -14.10
CA LYS A 110 -3.47 -4.70 -13.87
C LYS A 110 -2.23 -4.45 -13.02
N VAL A 111 -1.64 -3.29 -13.23
CA VAL A 111 -0.47 -2.82 -12.48
C VAL A 111 -0.81 -1.48 -11.86
N THR A 112 -0.48 -1.29 -10.59
CA THR A 112 -0.62 0.01 -9.91
C THR A 112 0.75 0.59 -9.65
N ILE A 113 0.99 1.77 -10.21
CA ILE A 113 2.21 2.54 -10.00
C ILE A 113 1.92 3.58 -8.94
N TYR A 114 2.77 3.64 -7.92
CA TYR A 114 2.61 4.57 -6.83
C TYR A 114 3.94 5.14 -6.35
N LYS A 115 3.89 6.36 -5.81
CA LYS A 115 5.05 7.03 -5.25
C LYS A 115 5.01 6.94 -3.72
N LYS A 116 6.13 6.55 -3.10
CA LYS A 116 6.30 6.51 -1.64
C LYS A 116 7.72 6.93 -1.28
N ALA A 117 7.84 7.88 -0.35
CA ALA A 117 9.14 8.35 0.14
C ALA A 117 10.15 8.80 -0.94
N GLY A 118 9.63 9.38 -2.03
CA GLY A 118 10.42 9.88 -3.15
C GLY A 118 10.65 8.89 -4.28
N GLU A 119 10.38 7.60 -4.05
CA GLU A 119 10.61 6.52 -5.02
C GLU A 119 9.29 6.05 -5.63
N TRP A 120 9.38 5.51 -6.85
CA TRP A 120 8.26 4.91 -7.57
C TRP A 120 8.28 3.40 -7.42
N TYR A 121 7.12 2.83 -7.20
CA TYR A 121 6.92 1.40 -6.99
C TYR A 121 5.87 0.86 -7.94
N ILE A 122 6.04 -0.41 -8.29
CA ILE A 122 5.09 -1.20 -9.06
C ILE A 122 4.42 -2.18 -8.10
N SER A 123 3.09 -2.19 -8.08
CA SER A 123 2.27 -3.16 -7.36
C SER A 123 1.42 -3.94 -8.35
N PHE A 124 1.48 -5.27 -8.24
CA PHE A 124 0.74 -6.20 -9.07
C PHE A 124 0.27 -7.37 -8.20
N SER A 125 -0.63 -8.17 -8.75
CA SER A 125 -1.10 -9.41 -8.13
C SER A 125 -0.70 -10.57 -9.03
N MET A 126 -0.22 -11.64 -8.41
CA MET A 126 0.07 -12.91 -9.06
C MET A 126 -0.57 -14.04 -8.26
N GLU A 127 -1.00 -15.08 -8.96
CA GLU A 127 -1.40 -16.34 -8.34
C GLU A 127 -0.15 -17.18 -8.14
N LYS A 128 -0.02 -17.76 -6.94
CA LYS A 128 1.07 -18.66 -6.59
C LYS A 128 0.46 -19.86 -5.88
N THR A 129 0.70 -21.05 -6.41
CA THR A 129 0.39 -22.31 -5.74
C THR A 129 1.48 -22.59 -4.71
N PHE A 130 1.08 -23.09 -3.55
CA PHE A 130 1.98 -23.51 -2.49
C PHE A 130 1.68 -24.98 -2.21
N GLU A 131 2.73 -25.80 -2.15
CA GLU A 131 2.59 -27.17 -1.67
C GLU A 131 2.34 -27.14 -0.15
N PRO A 132 1.31 -27.85 0.34
CA PRO A 132 1.06 -27.95 1.77
C PRO A 132 2.20 -28.71 2.45
N THR A 133 2.91 -28.04 3.35
CA THR A 133 3.90 -28.68 4.21
C THR A 133 3.19 -29.55 5.25
N LEU A 134 3.64 -30.79 5.45
CA LEU A 134 3.20 -31.64 6.56
C LEU A 134 3.53 -30.91 7.88
N LYS A 135 2.52 -30.69 8.71
CA LYS A 135 2.67 -30.03 10.01
C LYS A 135 2.59 -31.10 11.10
N GLU A 136 3.72 -31.47 11.68
CA GLU A 136 3.73 -32.16 12.97
C GLU A 136 3.23 -31.19 14.06
N ARG A 137 2.52 -31.71 15.07
CA ARG A 137 1.79 -30.90 16.05
C ARG A 137 2.45 -30.98 17.41
N GLU A 138 3.63 -30.41 17.55
CA GLU A 138 4.15 -30.08 18.87
C GLU A 138 3.53 -28.74 19.34
N ARG A 139 3.22 -28.61 20.63
CA ARG A 139 2.62 -27.38 21.19
C ARG A 139 3.71 -26.61 21.91
N VAL A 140 4.12 -25.47 21.36
CA VAL A 140 5.06 -24.54 22.00
C VAL A 140 4.29 -23.31 22.49
N GLY A 141 4.41 -22.99 23.78
CA GLY A 141 3.88 -21.75 24.33
C GLY A 141 4.74 -20.57 23.91
N VAL A 142 4.13 -19.45 23.53
CA VAL A 142 4.82 -18.22 23.13
C VAL A 142 4.40 -17.09 24.07
N ASP A 143 5.36 -16.53 24.82
CA ASP A 143 5.13 -15.33 25.63
C ASP A 143 5.75 -14.11 24.96
N PHE A 144 4.99 -13.02 24.81
CA PHE A 144 5.45 -11.79 24.15
C PHE A 144 5.77 -10.70 25.18
N GLY A 145 7.04 -10.30 25.26
CA GLY A 145 7.52 -9.32 26.22
C GLY A 145 7.72 -7.90 25.65
N ILE A 146 7.95 -6.94 26.56
CA ILE A 146 8.39 -5.57 26.20
C ILE A 146 9.93 -5.49 26.05
N LYS A 147 10.65 -6.32 26.81
CA LYS A 147 12.13 -6.42 26.78
C LYS A 147 12.61 -7.41 25.73
N THR A 148 12.01 -8.60 25.70
CA THR A 148 12.21 -9.68 24.73
C THR A 148 11.01 -9.71 23.78
N LEU A 149 11.23 -9.92 22.47
CA LEU A 149 10.17 -10.02 21.47
C LEU A 149 9.22 -11.17 21.83
N ALA A 150 9.79 -12.36 22.00
CA ALA A 150 9.06 -13.57 22.33
C ALA A 150 10.00 -14.51 23.08
N VAL A 151 9.45 -15.25 24.03
CA VAL A 151 10.11 -16.37 24.71
C VAL A 151 9.28 -17.62 24.43
N LEU A 152 9.94 -18.66 23.94
CA LEU A 152 9.31 -19.95 23.71
C LEU A 152 9.39 -20.80 24.96
N SER A 153 8.39 -21.67 25.18
CA SER A 153 8.44 -22.68 26.26
C SER A 153 9.62 -23.65 26.12
N SER A 154 10.26 -23.71 24.95
CA SER A 154 11.52 -24.42 24.70
C SER A 154 12.77 -23.69 25.22
N GLY A 155 12.63 -22.50 25.82
CA GLY A 155 13.72 -21.67 26.33
C GLY A 155 14.40 -20.78 25.29
N VAL A 156 13.92 -20.78 24.04
CA VAL A 156 14.45 -19.89 22.99
C VAL A 156 13.91 -18.48 23.17
N GLU A 157 14.83 -17.51 23.27
CA GLU A 157 14.49 -16.09 23.38
C GLU A 157 14.76 -15.32 22.09
N PHE A 158 13.80 -14.47 21.72
CA PHE A 158 13.96 -13.51 20.64
C PHE A 158 14.17 -12.11 21.21
N GLU A 159 15.26 -11.44 20.82
CA GLU A 159 15.54 -10.08 21.30
C GLU A 159 14.52 -9.03 20.79
N GLY A 160 14.19 -8.06 21.64
CA GLY A 160 13.35 -6.91 21.30
C GLY A 160 14.01 -5.88 20.37
N LEU A 161 13.18 -5.04 19.73
CA LEU A 161 13.62 -4.03 18.75
C LEU A 161 14.34 -2.82 19.37
N LYS A 162 15.63 -2.95 19.70
CA LYS A 162 16.49 -1.81 20.01
C LYS A 162 16.53 -0.74 18.87
N PRO A 163 16.57 -1.10 17.57
CA PRO A 163 16.60 -0.12 16.47
C PRO A 163 15.33 0.74 16.32
N TYR A 164 14.18 0.24 16.79
CA TYR A 164 12.89 0.91 16.62
C TYR A 164 12.80 2.20 17.46
N ARG A 165 13.26 2.17 18.72
CA ARG A 165 13.24 3.34 19.60
C ARG A 165 14.09 4.49 19.03
N ASN A 166 15.26 4.17 18.48
CA ASN A 166 16.14 5.17 17.85
C ASN A 166 15.51 5.77 16.58
N ALA A 167 14.88 4.93 15.74
CA ALA A 167 14.17 5.39 14.56
C ALA A 167 12.97 6.30 14.90
N GLN A 168 12.21 5.98 15.95
CA GLN A 168 11.10 6.80 16.44
C GLN A 168 11.57 8.17 16.98
N ARG A 169 12.65 8.20 17.79
CA ARG A 169 13.22 9.47 18.30
C ARG A 169 13.66 10.37 17.14
N LYS A 170 14.33 9.80 16.13
CA LYS A 170 14.73 10.54 14.92
C LYS A 170 13.51 11.06 14.18
N LEU A 171 12.49 10.24 13.98
CA LEU A 171 11.24 10.62 13.33
C LEU A 171 10.57 11.81 14.04
N ALA A 172 10.45 11.75 15.37
CA ALA A 172 9.86 12.84 16.16
C ALA A 172 10.64 14.16 15.98
N ARG A 173 11.97 14.10 15.99
CA ARG A 173 12.83 15.29 15.75
C ARG A 173 12.59 15.90 14.37
N VAL A 174 12.52 15.08 13.32
CA VAL A 174 12.31 15.58 11.95
C VAL A 174 10.88 16.10 11.76
N GLN A 175 9.87 15.46 12.38
CA GLN A 175 8.50 15.97 12.37
C GLN A 175 8.39 17.35 13.05
N ARG A 176 9.07 17.57 14.19
CA ARG A 176 9.15 18.89 14.83
C ARG A 176 9.86 19.93 13.96
N LYS A 177 10.87 19.53 13.18
CA LYS A 177 11.50 20.44 12.21
C LYS A 177 10.53 20.81 11.09
N LEU A 178 9.78 19.83 10.57
CA LEU A 178 8.81 20.03 9.49
C LEU A 178 7.68 20.98 9.92
N SER A 179 7.15 20.86 11.14
CA SER A 179 6.06 21.71 11.62
C SER A 179 6.43 23.20 11.68
N LYS A 180 7.72 23.50 11.84
CA LYS A 180 8.26 24.87 11.82
C LYS A 180 8.50 25.43 10.41
N LYS A 181 8.28 24.64 9.35
CA LYS A 181 8.50 25.07 7.95
C LYS A 181 7.20 25.57 7.32
N VAL A 182 7.33 26.62 6.50
CA VAL A 182 6.21 27.18 5.73
C VAL A 182 5.74 26.16 4.69
N LYS A 183 4.48 25.72 4.81
CA LYS A 183 3.85 24.76 3.90
C LYS A 183 3.92 25.27 2.46
N GLY A 184 4.34 24.40 1.54
CA GLY A 184 4.50 24.75 0.11
C GLY A 184 5.89 25.28 -0.27
N SER A 185 6.71 25.72 0.70
CA SER A 185 8.10 26.10 0.39
C SER A 185 8.94 24.89 -0.06
N GLN A 186 10.05 25.17 -0.77
CA GLN A 186 11.00 24.13 -1.15
C GLN A 186 11.60 23.43 0.09
N ASN A 187 11.88 24.19 1.14
CA ASN A 187 12.39 23.66 2.41
C ASN A 187 11.39 22.75 3.11
N TYR A 188 10.09 23.08 3.07
CA TYR A 188 9.04 22.19 3.56
C TYR A 188 8.99 20.90 2.75
N SER A 189 9.09 20.96 1.43
CA SER A 189 9.07 19.78 0.57
C SER A 189 10.25 18.85 0.84
N LYS A 190 11.46 19.40 1.05
CA LYS A 190 12.66 18.63 1.45
C LYS A 190 12.47 17.95 2.81
N ALA A 191 12.00 18.70 3.81
CA ALA A 191 11.75 18.15 5.15
C ALA A 191 10.63 17.09 5.16
N LEU A 192 9.59 17.29 4.35
CA LEU A 192 8.49 16.32 4.21
C LEU A 192 9.00 15.00 3.62
N LEU A 193 9.87 15.07 2.62
CA LEU A 193 10.48 13.88 2.03
C LEU A 193 11.34 13.12 3.06
N GLU A 194 12.09 13.83 3.89
CA GLU A 194 12.86 13.22 4.99
C GLU A 194 11.94 12.48 5.98
N VAL A 195 10.84 13.13 6.39
CA VAL A 195 9.80 12.50 7.23
C VAL A 195 9.24 11.25 6.56
N GLN A 196 8.91 11.29 5.26
CA GLN A 196 8.39 10.14 4.53
C GLN A 196 9.39 8.98 4.47
N LYS A 197 10.68 9.26 4.26
CA LYS A 197 11.75 8.24 4.26
C LYS A 197 11.90 7.58 5.63
N LEU A 198 11.82 8.36 6.71
CA LEU A 198 11.85 7.82 8.07
C LEU A 198 10.62 6.99 8.40
N HIS A 199 9.42 7.44 8.01
CA HIS A 199 8.20 6.63 8.13
C HIS A 199 8.31 5.31 7.39
N ARG A 200 8.86 5.31 6.16
CA ARG A 200 9.15 4.08 5.41
C ARG A 200 10.10 3.18 6.21
N ARG A 201 11.25 3.70 6.67
CA ARG A 201 12.23 2.94 7.47
C ARG A 201 11.60 2.30 8.71
N VAL A 202 10.77 3.05 9.45
CA VAL A 202 10.08 2.53 10.64
C VAL A 202 9.09 1.44 10.27
N ALA A 203 8.30 1.61 9.20
CA ALA A 203 7.38 0.59 8.72
C ALA A 203 8.11 -0.68 8.24
N ASP A 204 9.25 -0.53 7.57
CA ASP A 204 10.06 -1.64 7.08
C ASP A 204 10.68 -2.42 8.26
N ILE A 205 11.21 -1.73 9.28
CA ILE A 205 11.69 -2.36 10.52
C ILE A 205 10.57 -3.14 11.21
N ARG A 206 9.36 -2.56 11.29
CA ARG A 206 8.20 -3.25 11.87
C ARG A 206 7.79 -4.47 11.05
N LYS A 207 7.82 -4.36 9.72
CA LYS A 207 7.45 -5.46 8.83
C LYS A 207 8.46 -6.61 8.93
N ASP A 208 9.75 -6.31 8.88
CA ASP A 208 10.84 -7.27 9.11
C ASP A 208 10.67 -7.98 10.45
N TYR A 209 10.36 -7.20 11.50
CA TYR A 209 10.10 -7.73 12.82
C TYR A 209 8.84 -8.57 12.96
N LEU A 210 7.79 -8.36 12.16
CA LEU A 210 6.58 -9.18 12.23
C LEU A 210 6.68 -10.42 11.34
N GLN A 211 7.38 -10.32 10.21
CA GLN A 211 7.35 -11.34 9.15
C GLN A 211 8.61 -12.21 9.11
N VAL A 212 9.79 -11.63 9.32
CA VAL A 212 11.08 -12.31 9.10
C VAL A 212 11.64 -12.88 10.39
N ARG A 213 11.50 -12.19 11.53
CA ARG A 213 12.18 -12.60 12.77
C ARG A 213 11.41 -13.60 13.64
N PRO A 214 10.13 -13.36 14.01
CA PRO A 214 9.35 -14.33 14.76
C PRO A 214 8.80 -15.40 13.85
N VAL A 215 8.13 -15.07 12.74
CA VAL A 215 7.44 -16.09 11.93
C VAL A 215 8.40 -16.97 11.13
N ALA A 216 9.46 -16.45 10.52
CA ALA A 216 10.39 -17.32 9.79
C ALA A 216 11.22 -18.21 10.72
N ASN A 217 11.66 -17.75 11.90
CA ASN A 217 12.35 -18.61 12.87
C ASN A 217 11.39 -19.47 13.70
N LEU A 218 10.18 -19.02 13.99
CA LEU A 218 9.13 -19.89 14.52
C LEU A 218 8.80 -20.97 13.50
N ILE A 219 8.80 -20.72 12.20
CA ILE A 219 8.52 -21.75 11.18
C ILE A 219 9.75 -22.62 10.87
N LEU A 220 10.97 -22.06 10.93
CA LEU A 220 12.23 -22.78 10.66
C LEU A 220 12.75 -23.57 11.87
N ASN A 221 12.46 -23.12 13.10
CA ASN A 221 12.80 -23.82 14.34
C ASN A 221 11.58 -24.47 15.01
N ALA A 222 10.36 -24.08 14.65
CA ALA A 222 9.14 -24.81 14.97
C ALA A 222 8.37 -25.12 13.67
N GLU A 223 8.50 -26.35 13.23
CA GLU A 223 7.42 -27.00 12.49
C GLU A 223 6.15 -27.06 13.37
N SER A 224 5.49 -25.92 13.69
CA SER A 224 4.18 -25.78 14.37
C SER A 224 4.02 -24.45 15.10
N ALA A 225 3.06 -23.61 14.68
CA ALA A 225 2.47 -22.60 15.56
C ALA A 225 1.03 -22.26 15.11
N PRO A 226 -0.01 -22.47 15.93
CA PRO A 226 -1.28 -21.78 15.79
C PRO A 226 -1.21 -20.41 16.49
N ILE A 227 -1.68 -19.37 15.81
CA ILE A 227 -1.88 -18.04 16.40
C ILE A 227 -3.19 -18.13 17.19
N GLN A 228 -3.13 -18.00 18.52
CA GLN A 228 -4.32 -17.92 19.36
C GLN A 228 -4.79 -16.46 19.38
N ASP A 229 -5.98 -16.21 18.83
CA ASP A 229 -6.67 -14.92 18.90
C ASP A 229 -7.22 -14.73 20.31
N ASP A 230 -6.60 -13.85 21.09
CA ASP A 230 -7.18 -13.39 22.35
C ASP A 230 -8.24 -12.32 22.06
N HIS A 231 -9.50 -12.76 22.11
CA HIS A 231 -10.64 -11.89 22.33
C HIS A 231 -10.54 -11.26 23.73
N LEU A 232 -10.09 -10.00 23.79
CA LEU A 232 -10.24 -9.20 25.00
C LEU A 232 -11.71 -8.75 25.14
N TYR A 233 -12.40 -9.37 26.09
CA TYR A 233 -13.55 -8.78 26.78
C TYR A 233 -13.08 -7.62 27.67
N SER A 234 -13.72 -6.47 27.50
CA SER A 234 -14.14 -5.55 28.57
C SER A 234 -15.21 -4.64 27.98
#